data_AF-A0A1A8P543-F1
#
_entry.id   AF-A0A1A8P543-F1
#
_cell.length_a   1.000
_cell.length_b   1.000
_cell.length_c   1.000
_cell.angle_alpha   90.00
_cell.angle_beta   90.00
_cell.angle_gamma   90.00
#
_symmetry.space_group_name_H-M   'P 1'
#
loop_
_entity.id
_entity.type
_entity.pdbx_description
1 polymer ?
#
loop_
_entity_poly.entity_id
_entity_poly.type
_entity_poly.pdbx_seq_one_letter_code
_entity_poly.pdbx_strand_id
1 'polypeptide(L)'
;MESKPGGELTGEKLASIEDEEVLNKMLDGASDFEERRMIRAALRNLLKKKRDKREEERGMRQQDLKQQGVDIQNFSSSWKDGIAFCALVHRFFPDAFEYSTLNPNKPKDNFQLAFGAAERLAGCPPLLDADDLVRMKEPDWKCVYTYIQEFYRCLVEKGLVKTKKR
;
A
#
# COMPACT_ATOMS: atom_id res chain seq x y z
N MET A 1 43.32 40.37 8.35
CA MET A 1 43.21 38.90 8.42
C MET A 1 42.22 38.59 9.52
N GLU A 2 40.96 38.29 9.18
CA GLU A 2 40.07 37.52 10.06
C GLU A 2 39.18 36.66 9.15
N SER A 3 39.51 35.38 9.11
CA SER A 3 38.82 34.30 8.40
C SER A 3 37.57 33.90 9.18
N LYS A 4 36.37 34.12 8.62
CA LYS A 4 35.14 33.50 9.11
C LYS A 4 35.19 31.98 8.88
N PRO A 5 35.00 31.12 9.89
CA PRO A 5 34.83 29.69 9.70
C PRO A 5 33.35 29.41 9.39
N GLY A 6 32.92 29.75 8.18
CA GLY A 6 31.62 29.32 7.64
C GLY A 6 31.87 28.16 6.71
N GLY A 7 31.69 26.91 7.18
CA GLY A 7 31.85 25.75 6.32
C GLY A 7 30.88 25.85 5.14
N GLU A 8 31.41 25.99 3.93
CA GLU A 8 30.62 26.09 2.70
C GLU A 8 29.57 24.98 2.66
N LEU A 9 28.30 25.39 2.58
CA LEU A 9 27.16 24.53 2.30
C LEU A 9 27.30 24.05 0.85
N THR A 10 27.77 22.81 0.67
CA THR A 10 27.95 22.23 -0.66
C THR A 10 26.71 21.43 -1.06
N GLY A 11 26.42 21.38 -2.38
CA GLY A 11 25.29 20.62 -2.91
C GLY A 11 25.36 19.13 -2.56
N GLU A 12 26.57 18.57 -2.45
CA GLU A 12 26.79 17.18 -2.03
C GLU A 12 26.35 16.92 -0.59
N LYS A 13 26.70 17.83 0.35
CA LYS A 13 26.26 17.72 1.76
C LYS A 13 24.74 17.71 1.87
N LEU A 14 24.07 18.54 1.06
CA LEU A 14 22.61 18.61 1.04
C LEU A 14 21.97 17.37 0.37
N ALA A 15 22.63 16.79 -0.63
CA ALA A 15 22.14 15.58 -1.31
C ALA A 15 22.18 14.32 -0.43
N SER A 16 23.05 14.29 0.59
CA SER A 16 23.13 13.20 1.56
C SER A 16 22.08 13.27 2.67
N ILE A 17 21.30 14.35 2.77
CA ILE A 17 20.29 14.51 3.82
C ILE A 17 18.99 13.81 3.38
N GLU A 18 18.56 12.80 4.15
CA GLU A 18 17.32 12.05 3.90
C GLU A 18 16.11 12.54 4.73
N ASP A 19 16.38 13.42 5.70
CA ASP A 19 15.38 13.99 6.60
C ASP A 19 14.87 15.34 6.05
N GLU A 20 13.56 15.39 5.84
CA GLU A 20 12.87 16.58 5.33
C GLU A 20 12.88 17.72 6.36
N GLU A 21 12.76 17.38 7.64
CA GLU A 21 12.71 18.35 8.73
C GLU A 21 14.05 19.04 8.92
N VAL A 22 15.15 18.31 8.71
CA VAL A 22 16.51 18.86 8.68
C VAL A 22 16.67 19.87 7.55
N LEU A 23 16.23 19.53 6.33
CA LEU A 23 16.30 20.45 5.18
C LEU A 23 15.41 21.69 5.36
N ASN A 24 14.20 21.54 5.93
CA ASN A 24 13.33 22.67 6.23
C ASN A 24 13.94 23.59 7.29
N LYS A 25 14.51 23.03 8.36
CA LYS A 25 15.21 23.81 9.40
C LYS A 25 16.42 24.55 8.85
N MET A 26 17.17 23.94 7.92
CA MET A 26 18.25 24.61 7.20
C MET A 26 17.73 25.74 6.33
N LEU A 27 16.57 25.57 5.68
CA LEU A 27 15.96 26.60 4.83
C LEU A 27 15.53 27.82 5.65
N ASP A 28 14.96 27.61 6.83
CA ASP A 28 14.53 28.68 7.74
C ASP A 28 15.72 29.46 8.32
N GLY A 29 16.84 28.77 8.56
CA GLY A 29 18.09 29.36 9.03
C GLY A 29 18.95 30.01 7.94
N ALA A 30 18.68 29.73 6.65
CA ALA A 30 19.49 30.23 5.55
C ALA A 30 19.17 31.70 5.26
N SER A 31 20.21 32.54 5.21
CA SER A 31 20.11 33.95 4.82
C SER A 31 20.57 34.20 3.39
N ASP A 32 21.43 33.34 2.84
CA ASP A 32 21.96 33.47 1.49
C ASP A 32 21.02 32.88 0.43
N PHE A 33 20.96 33.54 -0.73
CA PHE A 33 20.09 33.11 -1.82
C PHE A 33 20.53 31.77 -2.42
N GLU A 34 21.83 31.57 -2.59
CA GLU A 34 22.37 30.34 -3.18
C GLU A 34 22.19 29.17 -2.21
N GLU A 35 22.41 29.37 -0.92
CA GLU A 35 22.08 28.38 0.13
C GLU A 35 20.59 27.98 0.07
N ARG A 36 19.67 28.96 0.06
CA ARG A 36 18.22 28.70 -0.05
C ARG A 36 17.86 27.95 -1.33
N ARG A 37 18.49 28.31 -2.45
CA ARG A 37 18.29 27.66 -3.75
C ARG A 37 18.72 26.20 -3.69
N MET A 38 19.89 25.93 -3.11
CA MET A 38 20.44 24.59 -2.98
C MET A 38 19.62 23.71 -2.03
N ILE A 39 19.21 24.24 -0.88
CA ILE A 39 18.36 23.53 0.09
C ILE A 39 17.00 23.17 -0.52
N ARG A 40 16.36 24.11 -1.24
CA ARG A 40 15.10 23.83 -1.96
C ARG A 40 15.28 22.79 -3.07
N ALA A 41 16.43 22.77 -3.75
CA ALA A 41 16.72 21.76 -4.76
C ALA A 41 16.87 20.37 -4.13
N ALA A 42 17.59 20.27 -3.00
CA ALA A 42 17.71 19.05 -2.23
C ALA A 42 16.35 18.54 -1.73
N LEU A 43 15.50 19.42 -1.21
CA LEU A 43 14.14 19.08 -0.75
C LEU A 43 13.28 18.51 -1.90
N ARG A 44 13.29 19.16 -3.07
CA ARG A 44 12.58 18.66 -4.26
C ARG A 44 13.08 17.29 -4.69
N ASN A 45 14.39 17.08 -4.70
CA ASN A 45 14.99 15.81 -5.08
C ASN A 45 14.66 14.71 -4.07
N LEU A 46 14.70 15.00 -2.77
CA LEU A 46 14.33 14.08 -1.71
C LEU A 46 12.86 13.66 -1.83
N LEU A 47 11.95 14.61 -2.01
CA LEU A 47 10.52 14.34 -2.18
C LEU A 47 10.23 13.54 -3.46
N LYS A 48 10.92 13.86 -4.56
CA LYS A 48 10.85 13.11 -5.81
C LYS A 48 11.36 11.67 -5.62
N LYS A 49 12.52 11.48 -4.98
CA LYS A 49 13.07 10.15 -4.69
C LYS A 49 12.14 9.34 -3.77
N LYS A 50 11.54 9.96 -2.74
CA LYS A 50 10.54 9.32 -1.89
C LYS A 50 9.29 8.91 -2.67
N ARG A 51 8.84 9.73 -3.63
CA ARG A 51 7.71 9.37 -4.51
C ARG A 51 8.06 8.24 -5.47
N ASP A 52 9.17 8.36 -6.17
CA ASP A 52 9.61 7.39 -7.17
C ASP A 52 9.89 6.02 -6.51
N LYS A 53 10.51 5.99 -5.31
CA LYS A 53 10.66 4.76 -4.50
C LYS A 53 9.33 4.11 -4.13
N ARG A 54 8.32 4.90 -3.71
CA ARG A 54 6.97 4.37 -3.42
C ARG A 54 6.29 3.82 -4.68
N GLU A 55 6.52 4.42 -5.84
CA GLU A 55 5.97 3.96 -7.12
C GLU A 55 6.67 2.67 -7.59
N GLU A 56 7.99 2.57 -7.45
CA GLU A 56 8.77 1.35 -7.73
C GLU A 56 8.36 0.20 -6.81
N GLU A 57 8.23 0.44 -5.49
CA GLU A 57 7.72 -0.53 -4.54
C GLU A 57 6.31 -0.99 -4.92
N ARG A 58 5.43 -0.06 -5.35
CA ARG A 58 4.08 -0.41 -5.85
C ARG A 58 4.13 -1.24 -7.13
N GLY A 59 5.05 -0.94 -8.06
CA GLY A 59 5.25 -1.67 -9.31
C GLY A 59 5.73 -3.10 -9.08
N MET A 60 6.77 -3.26 -8.24
CA MET A 60 7.28 -4.57 -7.83
C MET A 60 6.22 -5.41 -7.12
N ARG A 61 5.43 -4.80 -6.21
CA ARG A 61 4.30 -5.47 -5.53
C ARG A 61 3.21 -5.95 -6.50
N GLN A 62 2.94 -5.18 -7.56
CA GLN A 62 1.98 -5.58 -8.59
C GLN A 62 2.47 -6.75 -9.44
N GLN A 63 3.79 -6.82 -9.69
CA GLN A 63 4.40 -7.92 -10.42
C GLN A 63 4.44 -9.20 -9.59
N ASP A 64 4.75 -9.10 -8.29
CA ASP A 64 4.75 -10.23 -7.36
C ASP A 64 3.35 -10.87 -7.22
N LEU A 65 2.29 -10.07 -7.11
CA LEU A 65 0.90 -10.57 -7.09
C LEU A 65 0.51 -11.34 -8.36
N LYS A 66 1.03 -10.94 -9.52
CA LYS A 66 0.84 -11.69 -10.77
C LYS A 66 1.64 -13.00 -10.80
N GLN A 67 2.82 -13.01 -10.19
CA GLN A 67 3.70 -14.16 -10.13
C GLN A 67 3.16 -15.26 -9.19
N GLN A 68 2.37 -14.90 -8.17
CA GLN A 68 1.82 -15.81 -7.16
C GLN A 68 0.49 -16.50 -7.55
N GLY A 69 0.11 -16.48 -8.84
CA GLY A 69 -0.79 -17.50 -9.39
C GLY A 69 -2.30 -17.36 -9.09
N VAL A 70 -2.78 -16.16 -8.74
CA VAL A 70 -4.24 -15.95 -8.59
C VAL A 70 -4.87 -15.68 -9.96
N ASP A 71 -5.22 -16.75 -10.66
CA ASP A 71 -6.00 -16.69 -11.89
C ASP A 71 -7.51 -16.74 -11.57
N ILE A 72 -8.14 -15.57 -11.47
CA ILE A 72 -9.57 -15.46 -11.14
C ILE A 72 -10.40 -15.59 -12.43
N GLN A 73 -11.02 -16.76 -12.61
CA GLN A 73 -11.82 -17.10 -13.79
C GLN A 73 -13.33 -17.00 -13.54
N ASN A 74 -13.75 -17.03 -12.28
CA ASN A 74 -15.16 -16.98 -11.89
C ASN A 74 -15.34 -16.42 -10.46
N PHE A 75 -16.58 -16.29 -10.00
CA PHE A 75 -16.94 -15.89 -8.63
C PHE A 75 -17.29 -17.09 -7.72
N SER A 76 -16.87 -18.30 -8.06
CA SER A 76 -17.11 -19.54 -7.31
C SER A 76 -15.77 -20.23 -6.96
N SER A 77 -15.37 -21.24 -7.73
CA SER A 77 -14.17 -22.05 -7.50
C SER A 77 -12.88 -21.25 -7.38
N SER A 78 -12.72 -20.16 -8.13
CA SER A 78 -11.52 -19.29 -8.04
C SER A 78 -11.33 -18.61 -6.68
N TRP A 79 -12.35 -18.64 -5.81
CA TRP A 79 -12.34 -18.01 -4.49
C TRP A 79 -12.35 -19.03 -3.34
N LYS A 80 -12.40 -20.33 -3.65
CA LYS A 80 -12.60 -21.41 -2.67
C LYS A 80 -11.43 -21.56 -1.69
N ASP A 81 -10.22 -21.26 -2.10
CA ASP A 81 -9.02 -21.42 -1.27
C ASP A 81 -8.71 -20.19 -0.39
N GLY A 82 -9.50 -19.13 -0.52
CA GLY A 82 -9.32 -17.87 0.21
C GLY A 82 -8.19 -16.97 -0.31
N ILE A 83 -7.34 -17.45 -1.23
CA ILE A 83 -6.19 -16.69 -1.73
C ILE A 83 -6.65 -15.46 -2.51
N ALA A 84 -7.70 -15.60 -3.32
CA ALA A 84 -8.29 -14.48 -4.05
C ALA A 84 -8.81 -13.37 -3.11
N PHE A 85 -9.39 -13.72 -1.97
CA PHE A 85 -9.80 -12.74 -0.96
C PHE A 85 -8.59 -12.06 -0.31
N CYS A 86 -7.56 -12.83 0.06
CA CYS A 86 -6.31 -12.27 0.57
C CYS A 86 -5.67 -11.31 -0.44
N ALA A 87 -5.65 -11.66 -1.73
CA ALA A 87 -5.06 -10.85 -2.79
C ALA A 87 -5.81 -9.52 -2.95
N LEU A 88 -7.13 -9.59 -2.89
CA LEU A 88 -8.01 -8.42 -2.96
C LEU A 88 -7.74 -7.45 -1.81
N VAL A 89 -7.59 -7.94 -0.58
CA VAL A 89 -7.29 -7.09 0.59
C VAL A 89 -5.86 -6.53 0.52
N HIS A 90 -4.88 -7.39 0.21
CA HIS A 90 -3.47 -7.01 0.12
C HIS A 90 -3.21 -5.93 -0.94
N ARG A 91 -4.02 -5.87 -2.00
CA ARG A 91 -3.95 -4.81 -3.01
C ARG A 91 -4.15 -3.40 -2.44
N PHE A 92 -5.02 -3.25 -1.44
CA PHE A 92 -5.31 -1.96 -0.80
C PHE A 92 -4.53 -1.78 0.50
N PHE A 93 -4.20 -2.89 1.17
CA PHE A 93 -3.49 -2.91 2.44
C PHE A 93 -2.34 -3.92 2.41
N PRO A 94 -1.22 -3.60 1.74
CA PRO A 94 -0.10 -4.53 1.59
C PRO A 94 0.55 -4.90 2.92
N ASP A 95 0.51 -3.99 3.89
CA ASP A 95 1.12 -4.19 5.21
C ASP A 95 0.17 -4.91 6.19
N ALA A 96 -0.98 -5.40 5.71
CA ALA A 96 -1.98 -6.07 6.56
C ALA A 96 -1.53 -7.46 7.03
N PHE A 97 -0.79 -8.19 6.17
CA PHE A 97 -0.26 -9.53 6.41
C PHE A 97 0.72 -9.93 5.30
N GLU A 98 1.56 -10.94 5.57
CA GLU A 98 2.58 -11.41 4.64
C GLU A 98 2.00 -12.36 3.57
N TYR A 99 1.67 -11.79 2.40
CA TYR A 99 0.99 -12.51 1.31
C TYR A 99 1.79 -13.70 0.74
N SER A 100 3.13 -13.60 0.70
CA SER A 100 4.01 -14.67 0.19
C SER A 100 3.98 -15.97 1.00
N THR A 101 3.47 -15.94 2.23
CA THR A 101 3.39 -17.11 3.12
C THR A 101 2.07 -17.87 3.01
N LEU A 102 1.12 -17.36 2.22
CA LEU A 102 -0.21 -17.94 2.10
C LEU A 102 -0.15 -19.33 1.45
N ASN A 103 -1.02 -20.22 1.90
CA ASN A 103 -1.07 -21.59 1.45
C ASN A 103 -2.50 -21.93 0.97
N PRO A 104 -2.70 -22.27 -0.32
CA PRO A 104 -4.02 -22.65 -0.85
C PRO A 104 -4.67 -23.85 -0.12
N ASN A 105 -3.86 -24.69 0.54
CA ASN A 105 -4.35 -25.85 1.31
C ASN A 105 -4.83 -25.50 2.72
N LYS A 106 -4.77 -24.22 3.11
CA LYS A 106 -5.27 -23.71 4.40
C LYS A 106 -6.40 -22.69 4.19
N PRO A 107 -7.51 -23.09 3.54
CA PRO A 107 -8.57 -22.15 3.16
C PRO A 107 -9.18 -21.42 4.36
N LYS A 108 -9.36 -22.12 5.49
CA LYS A 108 -9.89 -21.52 6.72
C LYS A 108 -9.04 -20.34 7.19
N ASP A 109 -7.73 -20.56 7.30
CA ASP A 109 -6.78 -19.54 7.75
C ASP A 109 -6.77 -18.36 6.77
N ASN A 110 -6.80 -18.63 5.47
CA ASN A 110 -6.84 -17.59 4.43
C ASN A 110 -8.12 -16.75 4.52
N PHE A 111 -9.30 -17.38 4.66
CA PHE A 111 -10.57 -16.66 4.81
C PHE A 111 -10.58 -15.79 6.07
N GLN A 112 -10.18 -16.36 7.21
CA GLN A 112 -10.14 -15.63 8.48
C GLN A 112 -9.18 -14.43 8.41
N LEU A 113 -8.01 -14.62 7.79
CA LEU A 113 -7.04 -13.55 7.61
C LEU A 113 -7.59 -12.44 6.71
N ALA A 114 -8.17 -12.79 5.56
CA ALA A 114 -8.72 -11.83 4.62
C ALA A 114 -9.89 -11.04 5.23
N PHE A 115 -10.87 -11.73 5.82
CA PHE A 115 -12.06 -11.09 6.38
C PHE A 115 -11.73 -10.26 7.62
N GLY A 116 -10.88 -10.78 8.52
CA GLY A 116 -10.44 -10.02 9.70
C GLY A 116 -9.60 -8.79 9.35
N ALA A 117 -8.78 -8.85 8.31
CA ALA A 117 -8.06 -7.68 7.81
C ALA A 117 -8.99 -6.67 7.13
N ALA A 118 -9.95 -7.13 6.32
CA ALA A 118 -10.94 -6.29 5.67
C ALA A 118 -11.83 -5.56 6.69
N GLU A 119 -12.27 -6.24 7.75
CA GLU A 119 -13.03 -5.63 8.83
C GLU A 119 -12.19 -4.57 9.56
N ARG A 120 -10.99 -4.93 10.02
CA ARG A 120 -10.12 -4.02 10.77
C ARG A 120 -9.69 -2.78 9.99
N LEU A 121 -9.35 -2.94 8.71
CA LEU A 121 -8.72 -1.88 7.91
C LEU A 121 -9.72 -1.13 7.04
N ALA A 122 -10.67 -1.85 6.44
CA ALA A 122 -11.70 -1.28 5.57
C ALA A 122 -13.05 -1.06 6.27
N GLY A 123 -13.28 -1.63 7.47
CA GLY A 123 -14.60 -1.56 8.12
C GLY A 123 -15.65 -2.41 7.40
N CYS A 124 -15.21 -3.40 6.61
CA CYS A 124 -16.11 -4.29 5.88
C CYS A 124 -16.66 -5.37 6.82
N PRO A 125 -17.98 -5.48 7.00
CA PRO A 125 -18.55 -6.51 7.85
C PRO A 125 -18.28 -7.93 7.28
N PRO A 126 -18.07 -8.94 8.13
CA PRO A 126 -17.87 -10.32 7.71
C PRO A 126 -19.19 -10.96 7.28
N LEU A 127 -19.63 -10.69 6.05
CA LEU A 127 -20.88 -11.26 5.49
C LEU A 127 -20.76 -12.76 5.15
N LEU A 128 -19.54 -13.29 5.10
CA LEU A 128 -19.24 -14.68 4.80
C LEU A 128 -18.53 -15.30 6.00
N ASP A 129 -18.97 -16.50 6.38
CA ASP A 129 -18.36 -17.27 7.45
C ASP A 129 -17.30 -18.25 6.90
N ALA A 130 -16.10 -18.21 7.49
CA ALA A 130 -14.98 -19.04 7.05
C ALA A 130 -15.21 -20.54 7.29
N ASP A 131 -15.89 -20.93 8.36
CA ASP A 131 -16.22 -22.32 8.65
C ASP A 131 -17.26 -22.86 7.66
N ASP A 132 -18.25 -22.05 7.27
CA ASP A 132 -19.23 -22.42 6.26
C ASP A 132 -18.60 -22.59 4.87
N LEU A 133 -17.75 -21.64 4.44
CA LEU A 133 -17.09 -21.69 3.14
C LEU A 133 -16.20 -22.93 2.95
N VAL A 134 -15.55 -23.39 4.02
CA VAL A 134 -14.67 -24.56 3.99
C VAL A 134 -15.47 -25.87 3.91
N ARG A 135 -16.69 -25.90 4.46
CA ARG A 135 -17.59 -27.07 4.37
C ARG A 135 -18.22 -27.23 2.99
N MET A 136 -18.31 -26.15 2.23
CA MET A 136 -18.90 -26.16 0.89
C MET A 136 -17.92 -26.71 -0.15
N LYS A 137 -18.46 -27.36 -1.18
CA LYS A 137 -17.64 -27.78 -2.33
C LYS A 137 -17.04 -26.56 -3.03
N GLU A 138 -17.81 -25.51 -3.21
CA GLU A 138 -17.43 -24.21 -3.75
C GLU A 138 -18.40 -23.13 -3.21
N PRO A 139 -17.97 -21.86 -3.10
CA PRO A 139 -18.85 -20.80 -2.63
C PRO A 139 -19.89 -20.38 -3.67
N ASP A 140 -21.10 -19.99 -3.22
CA ASP A 140 -22.11 -19.42 -4.12
C ASP A 140 -21.62 -18.09 -4.69
N TRP A 141 -21.73 -17.95 -6.02
CA TRP A 141 -21.19 -16.80 -6.73
C TRP A 141 -21.85 -15.48 -6.35
N LYS A 142 -23.12 -15.48 -5.93
CA LYS A 142 -23.80 -14.27 -5.46
C LYS A 142 -23.28 -13.87 -4.09
N CYS A 143 -23.02 -14.84 -3.20
CA CYS A 143 -22.41 -14.57 -1.90
C CYS A 143 -21.02 -13.93 -2.06
N VAL A 144 -20.16 -14.49 -2.91
CA VAL A 144 -18.83 -13.92 -3.23
C VAL A 144 -18.97 -12.53 -3.83
N TYR A 145 -19.84 -12.36 -4.84
CA TYR A 145 -20.06 -11.07 -5.49
C TYR A 145 -20.55 -10.00 -4.50
N THR A 146 -21.54 -10.33 -3.67
CA THR A 146 -22.08 -9.43 -2.65
C THR A 146 -21.00 -9.00 -1.66
N TYR A 147 -20.16 -9.92 -1.20
CA TYR A 147 -19.04 -9.56 -0.32
C TYR A 147 -18.06 -8.60 -1.01
N ILE A 148 -17.71 -8.85 -2.28
CA ILE A 148 -16.80 -7.96 -3.04
C ILE A 148 -17.41 -6.56 -3.24
N GLN A 149 -18.71 -6.48 -3.53
CA GLN A 149 -19.42 -5.20 -3.65
C GLN A 149 -19.40 -4.43 -2.32
N GLU A 150 -19.62 -5.12 -1.21
CA GLU A 150 -19.58 -4.52 0.12
C GLU A 150 -18.17 -4.02 0.47
N PHE A 151 -17.14 -4.84 0.22
CA PHE A 151 -15.76 -4.42 0.42
C PHE A 151 -15.42 -3.19 -0.43
N TYR A 152 -15.85 -3.16 -1.69
CA TYR A 152 -15.68 -1.99 -2.56
C TYR A 152 -16.38 -0.75 -1.99
N ARG A 153 -17.63 -0.87 -1.51
CA ARG A 153 -18.38 0.21 -0.87
C ARG A 153 -17.60 0.78 0.32
N CYS A 154 -17.09 -0.08 1.20
CA CYS A 154 -16.28 0.33 2.36
C CYS A 154 -14.99 1.06 1.96
N LEU A 155 -14.31 0.60 0.89
CA LEU A 155 -13.13 1.29 0.36
C LEU A 155 -13.45 2.68 -0.20
N VAL A 156 -14.61 2.84 -0.86
CA VAL A 156 -15.08 4.15 -1.35
C VAL A 156 -15.37 5.10 -0.19
N GLU A 157 -16.03 4.62 0.87
CA GLU A 157 -16.32 5.42 2.07
C GLU A 157 -15.04 5.88 2.79
N LYS A 158 -13.98 5.06 2.77
CA LYS A 158 -12.65 5.43 3.27
C LYS A 158 -11.85 6.32 2.32
N GLY A 159 -12.37 6.63 1.13
CA GLY A 159 -11.67 7.43 0.13
C GLY A 159 -10.49 6.71 -0.55
N LEU A 160 -10.38 5.38 -0.40
CA LEU A 160 -9.33 4.57 -1.01
C LEU A 160 -9.61 4.25 -2.49
N VAL A 161 -10.87 4.38 -2.92
CA VAL A 161 -11.29 4.25 -4.30
C VAL A 161 -12.10 5.48 -4.72
N LYS A 162 -11.71 6.09 -5.85
CA LYS A 162 -12.46 7.20 -6.44
C LYS A 162 -13.55 6.65 -7.36
N THR A 163 -14.81 6.95 -7.05
CA THR A 163 -15.92 6.73 -7.99
C THR A 163 -16.08 7.97 -8.87
N LYS A 164 -16.24 7.79 -10.18
CA LYS A 164 -16.71 8.88 -11.04
C LYS A 164 -18.16 9.15 -10.64
N LYS A 165 -18.46 10.37 -10.16
CA LYS A 165 -19.85 10.82 -10.06
C LYS A 165 -20.43 10.75 -11.48
N ARG A 166 -21.46 9.93 -11.66
CA ARG A 166 -22.30 9.93 -12.86
C ARG A 166 -23.14 11.20 -12.89
#